data_AF-A0A246FHF5-F1
#
_entry.id   AF-A0A246FHF5-F1
#
_cell.length_a   1.000
_cell.length_b   1.000
_cell.length_c   1.000
_cell.angle_alpha   90.00
_cell.angle_beta   90.00
_cell.angle_gamma   90.00
#
_symmetry.space_group_name_H-M   'P 1'
#
loop_
_entity.id
_entity.type
_entity.pdbx_description
1 polymer ?
#
loop_
_entity_poly.entity_id
_entity_poly.type
_entity_poly.pdbx_seq_one_letter_code
_entity_poly.pdbx_strand_id
1 'polypeptide(L)'
;MLFKTMLRDAVSNEMASRGYNYMATGGDLLVNFRVFEQPTELKTMDNLGAGYWGAAESYAYDANRFGEVKLDKGSIIVQMIDRQKGVEVWQGYASGLTDGNVFDKNKDKVYSAVGAIFQKYEYRGDKL
;
A
#
# COMPACT_ATOMS: atom_id res chain seq x y z
N MET A 1 13.85 -11.21 4.33
CA MET A 1 13.41 -11.05 2.92
C MET A 1 12.08 -11.73 2.59
N LEU A 2 11.73 -12.89 3.16
CA LEU A 2 10.48 -13.63 2.84
C LEU A 2 9.19 -12.79 2.95
N PHE A 3 9.07 -11.95 3.97
CA PHE A 3 7.86 -11.18 4.24
C PHE A 3 7.57 -10.10 3.17
N LYS A 4 8.59 -9.39 2.68
CA LYS A 4 8.43 -8.38 1.60
C LYS A 4 7.96 -9.04 0.30
N THR A 5 8.45 -10.24 0.01
CA THR A 5 8.00 -11.04 -1.15
C THR A 5 6.54 -11.46 -0.97
N MET A 6 6.13 -11.96 0.20
CA MET A 6 4.72 -12.34 0.43
C MET A 6 3.74 -11.18 0.24
N LEU A 7 4.10 -9.99 0.74
CA LEU A 7 3.31 -8.76 0.51
C LEU A 7 3.24 -8.39 -0.96
N ARG A 8 4.38 -8.43 -1.67
CA ARG A 8 4.43 -8.15 -3.11
C ARG A 8 3.53 -9.10 -3.88
N ASP A 9 3.57 -10.40 -3.55
CA ASP A 9 2.79 -11.43 -4.23
C ASP A 9 1.29 -11.25 -3.96
N ALA A 10 0.91 -10.98 -2.71
CA ALA A 10 -0.48 -10.68 -2.34
C ALA A 10 -1.02 -9.45 -3.10
N VAL A 11 -0.26 -8.35 -3.13
CA VAL A 11 -0.63 -7.12 -3.84
C VAL A 11 -0.71 -7.38 -5.36
N SER A 12 0.26 -8.12 -5.92
CA SER A 12 0.27 -8.44 -7.35
C SER A 12 -0.94 -9.28 -7.74
N ASN A 13 -1.36 -10.23 -6.90
CA ASN A 13 -2.55 -11.04 -7.13
C ASN A 13 -3.85 -10.20 -7.10
N GLU A 14 -3.99 -9.25 -6.17
CA GLU A 14 -5.14 -8.35 -6.12
C GLU A 14 -5.20 -7.37 -7.29
N MET A 15 -4.04 -6.89 -7.76
CA MET A 15 -3.95 -6.07 -8.98
C MET A 15 -4.35 -6.89 -10.21
N ALA A 16 -3.81 -8.11 -10.35
CA ALA A 16 -4.14 -8.99 -11.46
C ALA A 16 -5.63 -9.37 -11.50
N SER A 17 -6.25 -9.64 -10.35
CA SER A 17 -7.70 -9.94 -10.27
C SER A 17 -8.59 -8.77 -10.71
N ARG A 18 -8.03 -7.55 -10.73
CA ARG A 18 -8.68 -6.31 -11.22
C ARG A 18 -8.30 -5.94 -12.65
N GLY A 19 -7.59 -6.82 -13.36
CA GLY A 19 -7.26 -6.61 -14.77
C GLY A 19 -6.00 -5.78 -15.01
N TYR A 20 -5.19 -5.53 -13.99
CA TYR A 20 -3.89 -4.89 -14.17
C TYR A 20 -2.81 -5.91 -14.54
N ASN A 21 -1.92 -5.54 -15.47
CA ASN A 21 -0.79 -6.36 -15.88
C ASN A 21 0.48 -5.92 -15.16
N TYR A 22 1.19 -6.86 -14.54
CA TYR A 22 2.47 -6.56 -13.91
C TYR A 22 3.52 -6.22 -14.96
N MET A 23 4.17 -5.07 -14.79
CA MET A 23 5.32 -4.66 -15.62
C MET A 23 6.52 -4.38 -14.73
N ALA A 24 7.66 -5.00 -15.05
CA ALA A 24 8.90 -4.78 -14.29
C ALA A 24 9.43 -3.35 -14.44
N THR A 25 9.23 -2.74 -15.61
CA THR A 25 9.62 -1.37 -15.94
C THR A 25 8.59 -0.74 -16.87
N GLY A 26 8.36 0.57 -16.74
CA GLY A 26 7.54 1.32 -17.69
C GLY A 26 6.01 1.15 -17.53
N GLY A 27 5.54 0.56 -16.44
CA GLY A 27 4.09 0.50 -16.15
C GLY A 27 3.50 1.88 -15.81
N ASP A 28 2.22 2.07 -16.12
CA ASP A 28 1.49 3.33 -15.91
C ASP A 28 1.24 3.66 -14.43
N LEU A 29 1.05 2.61 -13.63
CA LEU A 29 0.84 2.70 -12.19
C LEU A 29 2.02 2.09 -11.45
N LEU A 30 2.58 2.86 -10.51
CA LEU A 30 3.51 2.35 -9.52
C LEU A 30 2.76 2.02 -8.23
N VAL A 31 2.92 0.80 -7.73
CA VAL A 31 2.29 0.34 -6.49
C VAL A 31 3.35 0.17 -5.41
N ASN A 32 3.21 0.94 -4.33
CA ASN A 32 4.05 0.84 -3.15
C ASN A 32 3.28 0.23 -1.99
N PHE A 33 3.99 -0.44 -1.11
CA PHE A 33 3.43 -0.97 0.12
C PHE A 33 4.44 -0.91 1.25
N ARG A 34 3.93 -0.71 2.46
CA ARG A 34 4.74 -0.63 3.67
C ARG A 34 3.99 -1.24 4.85
N VAL A 35 4.77 -1.80 5.77
CA VAL A 35 4.28 -2.28 7.05
C VAL A 35 4.88 -1.46 8.16
N PHE A 36 4.05 -1.11 9.14
CA PHE A 36 4.46 -0.35 10.30
C PHE A 36 4.62 -1.28 11.51
N GLU A 37 5.85 -1.45 11.99
CA GLU A 37 6.14 -2.31 13.14
C GLU A 37 5.84 -1.64 14.49
N GLN A 38 5.38 -0.39 14.48
CA GLN A 38 4.97 0.41 15.64
C GLN A 38 3.73 1.24 15.27
N PRO A 39 2.90 1.66 16.26
CA PRO A 39 1.83 2.61 16.00
C PRO A 39 2.39 3.87 15.32
N THR A 40 1.70 4.33 14.27
CA THR A 40 2.18 5.41 13.40
C THR A 40 1.04 6.35 13.07
N GLU A 41 1.29 7.66 13.13
CA GLU A 41 0.36 8.67 12.67
C GLU A 41 0.87 9.26 11.35
N LEU A 42 0.10 9.09 10.29
CA LEU A 42 0.33 9.73 9.00
C LEU A 42 -0.53 10.99 8.94
N LYS A 43 0.09 12.13 9.12
CA LYS A 43 -0.55 13.41 8.79
C LYS A 43 -0.50 13.56 7.26
N THR A 44 -1.46 14.20 6.61
CA THR A 44 -1.43 14.34 5.13
C THR A 44 -1.31 15.78 4.65
N MET A 45 -1.23 16.76 5.56
CA MET A 45 -1.24 18.18 5.18
C MET A 45 0.08 18.73 4.64
N ASP A 46 1.25 18.14 4.92
CA ASP A 46 2.53 18.69 4.44
C ASP A 46 3.61 17.58 4.42
N ASN A 47 3.89 16.97 3.26
CA ASN A 47 5.04 16.06 3.06
C ASN A 47 5.17 14.81 3.98
N LEU A 48 4.09 14.34 4.58
CA LEU A 48 4.14 13.40 5.72
C LEU A 48 4.09 11.90 5.36
N GLY A 49 4.38 11.56 4.10
CA GLY A 49 4.82 10.22 3.68
C GLY A 49 6.33 10.11 3.47
N ALA A 50 7.02 11.22 3.20
CA ALA A 50 8.41 11.23 2.73
C ALA A 50 9.40 10.54 3.67
N GLY A 51 9.25 10.75 4.98
CA GLY A 51 10.14 10.17 6.00
C GLY A 51 9.94 8.66 6.21
N TYR A 52 8.85 8.08 5.71
CA TYR A 52 8.64 6.64 5.80
C TYR A 52 9.27 5.93 4.62
N TRP A 53 9.27 6.47 3.41
CA TRP A 53 9.79 5.81 2.21
C TRP A 53 11.32 5.91 2.11
N GLY A 54 11.97 4.83 1.68
CA GLY A 54 13.41 4.87 1.41
C GLY A 54 13.73 5.74 0.19
N ALA A 55 14.95 6.24 0.06
CA ALA A 55 15.36 7.07 -1.09
C ALA A 55 15.19 6.38 -2.47
N ALA A 56 15.17 5.04 -2.48
CA ALA A 56 14.92 4.23 -3.68
C ALA A 56 13.44 3.84 -3.85
N GLU A 57 12.58 4.15 -2.88
CA GLU A 57 11.14 3.90 -2.92
C GLU A 57 10.46 5.20 -3.33
N SER A 58 9.88 5.24 -4.53
CA SER A 58 9.16 6.43 -4.96
C SER A 58 7.94 6.62 -4.05
N TYR A 59 7.62 7.86 -3.70
CA TYR A 59 6.36 8.20 -3.05
C TYR A 59 5.80 9.42 -3.76
N ALA A 60 4.47 9.54 -3.78
CA ALA A 60 3.82 10.69 -4.40
C ALA A 60 3.08 11.49 -3.35
N TYR A 61 3.12 12.81 -3.52
CA TYR A 61 2.45 13.76 -2.66
C TYR A 61 1.20 14.28 -3.37
N ASP A 62 0.05 14.26 -2.69
CA ASP A 62 -1.17 14.91 -3.13
C ASP A 62 -1.55 16.00 -2.12
N ALA A 63 -1.39 17.26 -2.53
CA ALA A 63 -1.66 18.44 -1.71
C ALA A 63 -3.16 18.61 -1.35
N ASN A 64 -4.05 17.87 -2.01
CA ASN A 64 -5.50 17.95 -1.77
C ASN A 64 -6.02 16.87 -0.82
N ARG A 65 -5.17 15.94 -0.37
CA ARG A 65 -5.51 14.95 0.66
C ARG A 65 -5.26 15.53 2.05
N PHE A 66 -6.34 15.89 2.74
CA PHE A 66 -6.32 16.43 4.10
C PHE A 66 -6.84 15.39 5.11
N GLY A 67 -6.07 15.07 6.15
CA GLY A 67 -6.44 14.11 7.19
C GLY A 67 -5.27 13.54 8.02
N GLU A 68 -5.59 13.03 9.21
CA GLU A 68 -4.68 12.22 10.02
C GLU A 68 -5.13 10.76 9.93
N VAL A 69 -4.23 9.86 9.53
CA VAL A 69 -4.45 8.42 9.55
C VAL A 69 -3.64 7.84 10.69
N LYS A 70 -4.34 7.31 11.70
CA LYS A 70 -3.71 6.56 12.80
C LYS A 70 -3.65 5.08 12.40
N LEU A 71 -2.45 4.55 12.38
CA LEU A 71 -2.14 3.18 12.04
C LEU A 71 -1.66 2.46 13.29
N ASP A 72 -2.30 1.34 13.61
CA ASP A 72 -1.86 0.49 14.71
C ASP A 72 -0.58 -0.24 14.31
N LYS A 73 0.10 -0.80 15.32
CA LYS A 73 1.19 -1.75 15.09
C LYS A 73 0.72 -2.87 14.18
N GLY A 74 1.52 -3.16 13.15
CA GLY A 74 1.26 -4.18 12.14
C GLY A 74 0.30 -3.74 11.04
N SER A 75 0.03 -2.44 10.91
CA SER A 75 -0.73 -1.94 9.77
C SER A 75 0.07 -2.06 8.48
N ILE A 76 -0.64 -2.39 7.39
CA ILE A 76 -0.14 -2.33 6.03
C ILE A 76 -0.77 -1.11 5.36
N ILE A 77 0.03 -0.35 4.63
CA ILE A 77 -0.43 0.66 3.68
C ILE A 77 -0.06 0.24 2.26
N VAL A 78 -0.95 0.52 1.31
CA VAL A 78 -0.72 0.40 -0.13
C VAL A 78 -1.04 1.74 -0.77
N GLN A 79 -0.12 2.22 -1.60
CA GLN A 79 -0.28 3.45 -2.38
C GLN A 79 -0.15 3.13 -3.87
N MET A 80 -0.96 3.79 -4.68
CA MET A 80 -0.89 3.73 -6.14
C MET A 80 -0.61 5.12 -6.69
N ILE A 81 0.40 5.18 -7.55
CA ILE A 81 0.93 6.42 -8.12
C ILE A 81 0.77 6.36 -9.62
N ASP A 82 0.10 7.35 -10.19
CA ASP A 82 0.10 7.58 -11.65
C ASP A 82 1.49 8.06 -12.04
N ARG A 83 2.21 7.23 -12.78
CA ARG A 83 3.62 7.48 -13.12
C ARG A 83 3.77 8.64 -14.11
N GLN A 84 2.76 8.91 -14.93
CA GLN A 84 2.79 10.03 -15.89
C GLN A 84 2.58 11.36 -15.19
N LYS A 85 1.65 11.41 -14.24
CA LYS A 85 1.32 12.63 -13.47
C LYS A 85 2.20 12.83 -12.25
N GLY A 86 2.83 11.77 -11.76
CA GLY A 86 3.66 11.81 -10.55
C GLY A 86 2.86 12.04 -9.26
N VAL A 87 1.57 11.72 -9.25
CA VAL A 87 0.66 11.96 -8.12
C VAL A 87 0.08 10.65 -7.58
N GLU A 88 -0.21 10.64 -6.28
CA GLU A 88 -0.93 9.55 -5.65
C GLU A 88 -2.38 9.57 -6.14
N VAL A 89 -2.83 8.48 -6.74
CA VAL A 89 -4.21 8.36 -7.25
C VAL A 89 -5.09 7.51 -6.35
N TRP A 90 -4.48 6.66 -5.51
CA TRP A 90 -5.22 5.86 -4.54
C TRP A 90 -4.33 5.44 -3.37
N GLN A 91 -4.94 5.31 -2.20
CA GLN A 91 -4.30 4.79 -0.99
C GLN A 91 -5.31 3.98 -0.19
N GLY A 92 -4.87 2.84 0.31
CA GLY A 92 -5.63 2.01 1.24
C GLY A 92 -4.73 1.47 2.34
N TYR A 93 -5.31 1.21 3.50
CA TYR A 93 -4.62 0.61 4.62
C TYR A 93 -5.54 -0.33 5.40
N ALA A 94 -4.93 -1.29 6.08
CA ALA A 94 -5.57 -2.17 7.02
C ALA A 94 -4.64 -2.45 8.21
N SER A 95 -5.20 -2.38 9.41
CA SER A 95 -4.59 -2.89 10.64
C SER A 95 -4.85 -4.40 10.75
N GLY A 96 -4.14 -5.08 11.65
CA GLY A 96 -4.51 -6.45 12.07
C GLY A 96 -3.52 -7.56 11.73
N LEU A 97 -2.29 -7.25 11.28
CA LEU A 97 -1.20 -8.23 11.25
C LEU A 97 -0.53 -8.42 12.62
N THR A 98 -1.25 -8.13 13.71
CA THR A 98 -0.77 -8.33 15.07
C THR A 98 -1.67 -9.31 15.81
N ASP A 99 -1.04 -10.22 16.54
CA ASP A 99 -1.69 -11.04 17.56
C ASP A 99 -1.12 -10.59 18.92
N GLY A 100 -1.88 -9.75 19.61
CA GLY A 100 -1.39 -8.98 20.76
C GLY A 100 -0.21 -8.08 20.37
N ASN A 101 0.95 -8.28 21.01
CA ASN A 101 2.17 -7.51 20.72
C ASN A 101 3.06 -8.13 19.64
N VAL A 102 2.72 -9.30 19.11
CA VAL A 102 3.54 -10.02 18.14
C VAL A 102 3.05 -9.74 16.74
N PHE A 103 3.98 -9.38 15.85
CA PHE A 103 3.67 -9.21 14.44
C PHE A 103 3.56 -10.58 13.77
N ASP A 104 2.36 -10.92 13.30
CA ASP A 104 2.04 -12.20 12.69
C ASP A 104 2.30 -12.16 11.19
N LYS A 105 3.43 -12.77 10.80
CA LYS A 105 3.88 -12.87 9.41
C LYS A 105 3.28 -14.07 8.67
N ASN A 106 2.24 -14.71 9.21
CA ASN A 106 1.55 -15.81 8.54
C ASN A 106 1.01 -15.35 7.18
N LYS A 107 1.26 -16.16 6.14
CA LYS A 107 0.90 -15.86 4.76
C LYS A 107 -0.60 -15.59 4.60
N ASP A 108 -1.47 -16.38 5.22
CA ASP A 108 -2.92 -16.26 5.07
C ASP A 108 -3.44 -14.97 5.70
N LYS A 109 -2.86 -14.54 6.83
CA LYS A 109 -3.16 -13.23 7.43
C LYS A 109 -2.69 -12.08 6.54
N VAL A 110 -1.49 -12.17 5.96
CA VAL A 110 -0.99 -11.17 4.99
C VAL A 110 -1.93 -11.02 3.80
N TYR A 111 -2.31 -12.14 3.19
CA TYR A 111 -3.20 -12.14 2.02
C TYR A 111 -4.59 -11.61 2.40
N SER A 112 -5.12 -11.99 3.56
CA SER A 112 -6.41 -11.50 4.05
C SER A 112 -6.39 -9.99 4.31
N ALA A 113 -5.33 -9.47 4.93
CA ALA A 113 -5.17 -8.04 5.19
C ALA A 113 -5.05 -7.24 3.88
N VAL A 114 -4.26 -7.75 2.91
CA VAL A 114 -4.15 -7.14 1.58
C VAL A 114 -5.50 -7.18 0.85
N GLY A 115 -6.23 -8.31 0.90
CA GLY A 115 -7.58 -8.40 0.35
C GLY A 115 -8.54 -7.37 0.95
N ALA A 116 -8.51 -7.17 2.27
CA ALA A 116 -9.32 -6.14 2.95
C ALA A 116 -8.97 -4.70 2.51
N ILE A 117 -7.70 -4.44 2.20
CA ILE A 117 -7.26 -3.16 1.61
C ILE A 117 -7.90 -2.99 0.21
N PHE A 118 -7.80 -4.02 -0.63
CA PHE A 118 -8.28 -3.99 -2.01
C PHE A 118 -9.80 -4.06 -2.14
N GLN A 119 -10.55 -4.49 -1.12
CA GLN A 119 -12.01 -4.37 -1.08
C GLN A 119 -12.49 -2.92 -1.21
N LYS A 120 -11.67 -1.94 -0.82
CA LYS A 120 -11.94 -0.49 -0.96
C LYS A 120 -11.46 0.08 -2.30
N TYR A 121 -10.86 -0.74 -3.16
CA TYR A 121 -10.35 -0.34 -4.47
C TYR A 121 -11.30 -0.84 -5.57
N GLU A 122 -12.16 0.06 -6.04
CA GLU A 122 -13.24 -0.24 -6.98
C GLU A 122 -12.85 -0.11 -8.46
N TYR A 123 -11.65 0.40 -8.74
CA TYR A 123 -11.15 0.60 -10.10
C TYR A 123 -10.61 -0.71 -10.69
N ARG A 124 -10.73 -0.82 -12.02
CA ARG A 124 -10.26 -1.97 -12.78
C ARG A 124 -9.44 -1.51 -13.98
N GLY A 125 -8.39 -2.26 -14.30
CA GLY A 125 -7.54 -2.00 -15.47
C GLY A 125 -8.11 -2.54 -16.78
N ASP A 126 -9.13 -3.40 -16.70
CA ASP A 126 -9.78 -4.05 -17.85
C ASP A 126 -11.13 -3.42 -18.22
N LYS A 127 -11.54 -2.34 -17.53
CA LYS A 127 -12.76 -1.59 -17.84
C LYS A 127 -12.40 -0.15 -18.21
N LEU A 128 -12.80 0.26 -19.41
CA LEU A 128 -12.75 1.63 -19.90
C LEU A 128 -13.96 2.43 -19.39
#